data_AF-A0AA96XXL2-F1
#
_entry.id   AF-A0AA96XXL2-F1
#
_cell.length_a   1.000
_cell.length_b   1.000
_cell.length_c   1.000
_cell.angle_alpha   90.00
_cell.angle_beta   90.00
_cell.angle_gamma   90.00
#
_symmetry.space_group_name_H-M   'P 1'
#
loop_
_entity.id
_entity.type
_entity.pdbx_description
1 polymer ?
#
loop_
_entity_poly.entity_id
_entity_poly.type
_entity_poly.pdbx_seq_one_letter_code
_entity_poly.pdbx_strand_id
1 'polypeptide(L)'
;MSAPSMTLFHNPASPFVRKVLVLLHETGQQDRVALQLSQLTPVRPDQALIDDNPLSKIPALRLANGNVLHDSRVILDYLDHQHVGNPLIPRDGAARWRRLTLASLADGIMDAAVMIRYETALRPSEKHWAEWLDAQRDKIRRALGMLEAEAIAELACHFDIASISVACALGYLDLRHPDLEWRKANPQLAAWFAEVSLRPSMVETVPRI
;
A
#
# COMPACT_ATOMS: atom_id res chain seq x y z
N MET A 1 -15.31 24.00 5.68
CA MET A 1 -14.57 22.74 5.90
C MET A 1 -14.33 22.61 7.39
N SER A 2 -14.75 21.52 8.02
CA SER A 2 -14.46 21.26 9.45
C SER A 2 -12.97 20.97 9.60
N ALA A 3 -12.37 21.32 10.74
CA ALA A 3 -11.00 20.93 11.04
C ALA A 3 -10.84 19.40 10.97
N PRO A 4 -9.70 18.88 10.50
CA PRO A 4 -9.47 17.44 10.42
C PRO A 4 -9.55 16.83 11.82
N SER A 5 -10.29 15.72 11.95
CA SER A 5 -10.53 15.04 13.22
C SER A 5 -9.58 13.87 13.48
N MET A 6 -8.79 13.48 12.48
CA MET A 6 -7.84 12.37 12.55
C MET A 6 -6.48 12.82 12.02
N THR A 7 -5.40 12.15 12.44
CA THR A 7 -4.04 12.41 11.94
C THR A 7 -3.41 11.12 11.44
N LEU A 8 -2.95 11.11 10.19
CA LEU A 8 -2.26 9.98 9.57
C LEU A 8 -0.76 10.27 9.51
N PHE A 9 0.04 9.41 10.14
CA PHE A 9 1.49 9.41 9.94
C PHE A 9 1.81 8.94 8.53
N HIS A 10 2.51 9.80 7.79
CA HIS A 10 2.54 9.77 6.34
C HIS A 10 3.96 9.96 5.80
N ASN A 11 4.28 9.26 4.72
CA ASN A 11 5.39 9.56 3.84
C ASN A 11 4.97 9.25 2.40
N PRO A 12 5.20 10.15 1.43
CA PRO A 12 4.71 9.97 0.07
C PRO A 12 5.32 8.74 -0.64
N ALA A 13 6.48 8.26 -0.18
CA ALA A 13 7.13 7.08 -0.75
C ALA A 13 6.58 5.75 -0.20
N SER A 14 5.78 5.75 0.88
CA SER A 14 5.31 4.50 1.50
C SER A 14 4.09 3.96 0.75
N PRO A 15 4.15 2.73 0.20
CA PRO A 15 3.03 2.19 -0.56
C PRO A 15 1.89 1.72 0.36
N PHE A 16 2.20 1.37 1.61
CA PHE A 16 1.19 1.09 2.65
C PHE A 16 0.39 2.34 3.02
N VAL A 17 1.06 3.49 3.10
CA VAL A 17 0.40 4.80 3.29
C VAL A 17 -0.42 5.13 2.04
N ARG A 18 0.14 4.91 0.84
CA ARG A 18 -0.56 5.16 -0.42
C ARG A 18 -1.90 4.43 -0.52
N LYS A 19 -2.00 3.17 -0.06
CA LYS A 19 -3.30 2.46 0.04
C LYS A 19 -4.34 3.25 0.83
N VAL A 20 -3.97 3.75 2.00
CA VAL A 20 -4.85 4.54 2.88
C VAL A 20 -5.26 5.83 2.19
N LEU A 21 -4.32 6.54 1.57
CA LEU A 21 -4.62 7.78 0.83
C LEU A 21 -5.58 7.51 -0.34
N VAL A 22 -5.34 6.48 -1.14
CA VAL A 22 -6.24 6.13 -2.26
C VAL A 22 -7.64 5.83 -1.74
N LEU A 23 -7.80 5.07 -0.66
CA LEU A 23 -9.11 4.81 -0.05
C LEU A 23 -9.77 6.10 0.45
N LEU A 24 -9.03 6.99 1.11
CA LEU A 24 -9.56 8.29 1.54
C LEU A 24 -10.06 9.11 0.34
N HIS A 25 -9.37 9.07 -0.80
CA HIS A 25 -9.79 9.72 -2.02
C HIS A 25 -11.04 9.09 -2.65
N GLU A 26 -11.08 7.77 -2.77
CA GLU A 26 -12.23 7.04 -3.34
C GLU A 26 -13.50 7.19 -2.48
N THR A 27 -13.34 7.42 -1.17
CA THR A 27 -14.46 7.53 -0.23
C THR A 27 -14.80 8.97 0.18
N GLY A 28 -14.10 9.97 -0.37
CA GLY A 28 -14.35 11.39 -0.09
C GLY A 28 -14.06 11.82 1.35
N GLN A 29 -13.07 11.20 1.98
CA GLN A 29 -12.75 11.38 3.41
C GLN A 29 -11.45 12.17 3.66
N GLN A 30 -10.81 12.72 2.62
CA GLN A 30 -9.51 13.38 2.75
C GLN A 30 -9.54 14.54 3.76
N ASP A 31 -10.60 15.36 3.75
CA ASP A 31 -10.75 16.52 4.62
C ASP A 31 -10.83 16.17 6.12
N ARG A 32 -11.07 14.90 6.45
CA ARG A 32 -11.14 14.43 7.84
C ARG A 32 -9.76 14.06 8.42
N VAL A 33 -8.72 13.99 7.58
CA VAL A 33 -7.41 13.42 7.95
C VAL A 33 -6.30 14.44 7.69
N ALA A 34 -5.68 14.92 8.76
CA ALA A 34 -4.43 15.67 8.68
C ALA A 34 -3.26 14.71 8.38
N LEU A 35 -2.31 15.14 7.55
CA LEU A 35 -1.09 14.37 7.27
C LEU A 35 0.05 14.86 8.17
N GLN A 36 0.59 13.97 9.00
CA GLN A 36 1.79 14.21 9.76
C GLN A 36 2.96 13.53 9.06
N LEU A 37 3.88 14.32 8.49
CA LEU A 37 5.04 13.78 7.80
C LEU A 37 5.94 13.02 8.78
N SER A 38 6.30 11.79 8.43
CA SER A 38 7.24 10.95 9.17
C SER A 38 8.34 10.46 8.22
N GLN A 39 9.58 10.68 8.62
CA GLN A 39 10.77 10.20 7.90
C GLN A 39 11.47 9.18 8.78
N LEU A 40 11.36 7.91 8.42
CA LEU A 40 11.86 6.83 9.23
C LEU A 40 12.49 5.73 8.40
N THR A 41 13.35 4.96 9.05
CA THR A 41 13.85 3.67 8.58
C THR A 41 13.96 2.73 9.79
N PRO A 42 14.14 1.41 9.60
CA PRO A 42 14.33 0.49 10.72
C PRO A 42 15.52 0.84 11.64
N VAL A 43 16.52 1.58 11.14
CA VAL A 43 17.72 1.99 11.89
C VAL A 43 17.73 3.48 12.27
N ARG A 44 16.66 4.22 11.92
CA ARG A 44 16.43 5.62 12.28
C ARG A 44 14.94 5.79 12.54
N PRO A 45 14.46 5.41 13.75
CA PRO A 45 13.05 5.50 14.07
C PRO A 45 12.62 6.96 14.26
N ASP A 46 11.31 7.20 14.17
CA ASP A 46 10.69 8.50 14.44
C ASP A 46 10.08 8.49 15.84
N GLN A 47 10.60 9.30 16.75
CA GLN A 47 10.15 9.32 18.15
C GLN A 47 8.69 9.74 18.29
N ALA A 48 8.23 10.71 17.48
CA ALA A 48 6.84 11.15 17.53
C ALA A 48 5.86 10.07 17.04
N LEU A 49 6.34 9.17 16.17
CA LEU A 49 5.59 7.99 15.75
C LEU A 49 5.65 6.87 16.79
N ILE A 50 6.78 6.67 17.48
CA ILE A 50 6.91 5.62 18.51
C ILE A 50 5.87 5.79 19.63
N ASP A 51 5.61 7.04 20.03
CA ASP A 51 4.64 7.35 21.09
C ASP A 51 3.21 6.90 20.72
N ASP A 52 2.92 6.75 19.42
CA ASP A 52 1.63 6.36 18.86
C ASP A 52 1.58 4.91 18.36
N ASN A 53 2.64 4.48 17.69
CA ASN A 53 2.84 3.15 17.15
C ASN A 53 4.23 2.65 17.57
N PRO A 54 4.31 1.77 18.59
CA PRO A 54 5.59 1.31 19.12
C PRO A 54 6.41 0.48 18.11
N LEU A 55 5.80 0.04 17.00
CA LEU A 55 6.53 -0.61 15.90
C LEU A 55 7.35 0.39 15.06
N SER A 56 7.15 1.70 15.26
CA SER A 56 7.71 2.77 14.43
C SER A 56 7.51 2.47 12.93
N LYS A 57 6.27 2.18 12.53
CA LYS A 57 5.89 1.95 11.13
C LYS A 57 4.74 2.86 10.72
N ILE A 58 4.77 3.30 9.46
CA ILE A 58 3.68 4.03 8.83
C ILE A 58 2.95 3.12 7.82
N PRO A 59 1.63 3.28 7.65
CA PRO A 59 0.76 4.27 8.29
C PRO A 59 0.41 3.93 9.75
N ALA A 60 0.15 4.98 10.54
CA ALA A 60 -0.54 4.93 11.83
C ALA A 60 -1.59 6.04 11.82
N LEU A 61 -2.82 5.75 12.23
CA LEU A 61 -3.94 6.71 12.23
C LEU A 61 -4.34 7.03 13.66
N ARG A 62 -4.07 8.24 14.12
CA ARG A 62 -4.58 8.78 15.39
C ARG A 62 -6.00 9.30 15.20
N LEU A 63 -6.92 8.80 16.01
CA LEU A 63 -8.33 9.18 16.02
C LEU A 63 -8.57 10.44 16.86
N ALA A 64 -9.77 11.02 16.75
CA ALA A 64 -10.15 12.23 17.49
C ALA A 64 -10.09 12.06 19.02
N ASN A 65 -10.26 10.84 19.53
CA ASN A 65 -10.18 10.51 20.95
C ASN A 65 -8.76 10.17 21.43
N GLY A 66 -7.75 10.29 20.55
CA GLY A 66 -6.35 9.97 20.86
C GLY A 66 -5.96 8.50 20.65
N ASN A 67 -6.89 7.58 20.43
CA ASN A 67 -6.55 6.20 20.12
C ASN A 67 -5.84 6.09 18.77
N VAL A 68 -4.91 5.15 18.64
CA VAL A 68 -4.13 4.95 17.41
C VAL A 68 -4.43 3.59 16.81
N LEU A 69 -4.70 3.57 15.50
CA LEU A 69 -4.88 2.35 14.71
C LEU A 69 -3.65 2.09 13.84
N HIS A 70 -3.22 0.83 13.79
CA HIS A 70 -2.20 0.30 12.89
C HIS A 70 -2.41 -1.22 12.79
N ASP A 71 -1.97 -1.90 11.73
CA ASP A 71 -1.26 -1.43 10.53
C ASP A 71 -2.21 -0.87 9.44
N SER A 72 -1.72 -0.79 8.20
CA SER A 72 -2.53 -0.32 7.05
C SER A 72 -3.84 -1.08 6.85
N ARG A 73 -3.90 -2.40 7.14
CA ARG A 73 -5.11 -3.20 6.92
C ARG A 73 -6.20 -2.82 7.91
N VAL A 74 -5.83 -2.64 9.18
CA VAL A 74 -6.74 -2.19 10.25
C VAL A 74 -7.26 -0.78 9.95
N ILE A 75 -6.39 0.11 9.48
CA ILE A 75 -6.77 1.48 9.11
C ILE A 75 -7.73 1.48 7.92
N LEU A 76 -7.48 0.67 6.89
CA LEU A 76 -8.35 0.55 5.71
C LEU A 76 -9.74 0.05 6.11
N ASP A 77 -9.83 -1.01 6.93
CA ASP A 77 -11.12 -1.55 7.40
C ASP A 77 -11.89 -0.53 8.24
N TYR A 78 -11.21 0.16 9.17
CA TYR A 78 -11.83 1.25 9.94
C TYR A 78 -12.43 2.34 9.04
N LEU A 79 -11.64 2.86 8.09
CA LEU A 79 -12.05 3.95 7.21
C LEU A 79 -13.15 3.55 6.22
N ASP A 80 -13.16 2.30 5.75
CA ASP A 80 -14.22 1.76 4.89
C ASP A 80 -15.56 1.65 5.63
N HIS A 81 -15.55 1.62 6.97
CA HIS A 81 -16.75 1.69 7.80
C HIS A 81 -17.21 3.12 8.12
N GLN A 82 -16.43 4.15 7.78
CA GLN A 82 -16.72 5.55 8.14
C GLN A 82 -17.57 6.32 7.11
N HIS A 83 -17.86 5.73 5.94
CA HIS A 83 -18.66 6.34 4.88
C HIS A 83 -19.97 5.57 4.64
N VAL A 84 -20.90 6.21 3.94
CA VAL A 84 -22.23 5.64 3.60
C VAL A 84 -22.30 5.07 2.17
N GLY A 85 -21.24 5.24 1.37
CA GLY A 85 -21.12 4.64 0.04
C GLY A 85 -20.95 3.12 0.06
N ASN A 86 -20.91 2.50 -1.12
CA ASN A 86 -20.65 1.07 -1.25
C ASN A 86 -19.29 0.72 -0.63
N PRO A 87 -19.20 -0.37 0.15
CA PRO A 87 -17.96 -0.73 0.81
C PRO A 87 -16.90 -1.18 -0.21
N LEU A 88 -15.67 -0.73 -0.03
CA LEU A 88 -14.50 -1.20 -0.78
C LEU A 88 -13.96 -2.51 -0.21
N ILE A 89 -14.43 -2.94 0.97
CA ILE A 89 -14.19 -4.28 1.50
C ILE A 89 -15.54 -4.99 1.64
N PRO A 90 -15.79 -6.08 0.89
CA PRO A 90 -17.04 -6.84 1.05
C PRO A 90 -17.25 -7.24 2.52
N ARG A 91 -18.46 -7.02 3.05
CA ARG A 91 -18.76 -7.20 4.48
C ARG A 91 -18.83 -8.66 4.90
N ASP A 92 -19.20 -9.55 3.97
CA ASP A 92 -19.40 -10.98 4.21
C ASP A 92 -19.17 -11.83 2.95
N GLY A 93 -19.43 -13.13 3.08
CA GLY A 93 -19.43 -14.08 1.97
C GLY A 93 -18.06 -14.42 1.39
N ALA A 94 -18.08 -15.23 0.32
CA ALA A 94 -16.86 -15.69 -0.36
C ALA A 94 -16.07 -14.53 -0.98
N ALA A 95 -16.77 -13.47 -1.41
CA ALA A 95 -16.15 -12.27 -1.96
C ALA A 95 -15.19 -11.63 -0.95
N ARG A 96 -15.59 -11.46 0.32
CA ARG A 96 -14.73 -10.88 1.37
C ARG A 96 -13.38 -11.59 1.43
N TRP A 97 -13.40 -12.90 1.53
CA TRP A 97 -12.17 -13.69 1.66
C TRP A 97 -11.31 -13.66 0.41
N ARG A 98 -11.93 -13.69 -0.78
CA ARG A 98 -11.21 -13.60 -2.06
C ARG A 98 -10.51 -12.25 -2.19
N ARG A 99 -11.22 -11.14 -1.95
CA ARG A 99 -10.66 -9.78 -2.06
C ARG A 99 -9.59 -9.50 -1.01
N LEU A 100 -9.81 -9.91 0.24
CA LEU A 100 -8.78 -9.79 1.29
C LEU A 100 -7.54 -10.64 1.01
N THR A 101 -7.69 -11.81 0.39
CA THR A 101 -6.55 -12.65 -0.01
C THR A 101 -5.72 -11.96 -1.11
N LEU A 102 -6.37 -11.36 -2.11
CA LEU A 102 -5.66 -10.59 -3.15
C LEU A 102 -4.97 -9.35 -2.58
N ALA A 103 -5.63 -8.63 -1.65
CA ALA A 103 -5.02 -7.51 -0.95
C ALA A 103 -3.80 -7.95 -0.10
N SER A 104 -3.89 -9.11 0.57
CA SER A 104 -2.77 -9.70 1.31
C SER A 104 -1.61 -10.12 0.40
N LEU A 105 -1.91 -10.63 -0.80
CA LEU A 105 -0.88 -10.94 -1.81
C LEU A 105 -0.14 -9.67 -2.25
N ALA A 106 -0.86 -8.58 -2.49
CA ALA A 106 -0.27 -7.28 -2.83
C ALA A 106 0.59 -6.73 -1.68
N ASP A 107 0.16 -6.90 -0.44
CA ASP A 107 0.97 -6.56 0.73
C ASP A 107 2.25 -7.40 0.80
N GLY A 108 2.19 -8.69 0.49
CA GLY A 108 3.37 -9.55 0.39
C GLY A 108 4.37 -9.09 -0.68
N ILE A 109 3.89 -8.54 -1.80
CA ILE A 109 4.74 -7.88 -2.80
C ILE A 109 5.42 -6.64 -2.21
N MET A 110 4.65 -5.78 -1.54
CA MET A 110 5.19 -4.56 -0.91
C MET A 110 6.20 -4.87 0.20
N ASP A 111 5.94 -5.90 1.02
CA ASP A 111 6.85 -6.36 2.06
C ASP A 111 8.20 -6.80 1.46
N ALA A 112 8.16 -7.65 0.43
CA ALA A 112 9.36 -8.10 -0.28
C ALA A 112 10.12 -6.93 -0.92
N ALA A 113 9.40 -6.02 -1.58
CA ALA A 113 10.00 -4.85 -2.22
C ALA A 113 10.64 -3.89 -1.21
N VAL A 114 9.99 -3.64 -0.06
CA VAL A 114 10.54 -2.79 1.01
C VAL A 114 11.77 -3.45 1.63
N MET A 115 11.73 -4.76 1.84
CA MET A 115 12.88 -5.54 2.32
C MET A 115 14.09 -5.40 1.39
N ILE A 116 13.90 -5.60 0.08
CA ILE A 116 14.96 -5.37 -0.93
C ILE A 116 15.47 -3.93 -0.84
N ARG A 117 14.57 -2.94 -0.72
CA ARG A 117 14.95 -1.53 -0.66
C ARG A 117 15.80 -1.22 0.57
N TYR A 118 15.46 -1.76 1.73
CA TYR A 118 16.26 -1.55 2.95
C TYR A 118 17.63 -2.22 2.87
N GLU A 119 17.69 -3.45 2.37
CA GLU A 119 18.96 -4.15 2.17
C GLU A 119 19.85 -3.32 1.23
N THR A 120 19.34 -2.93 0.07
CA THR A 120 20.14 -2.23 -0.96
C THR A 120 20.48 -0.77 -0.66
N ALA A 121 19.63 -0.05 0.08
CA ALA A 121 19.79 1.40 0.28
C ALA A 121 20.27 1.82 1.67
N LEU A 122 20.12 0.97 2.69
CA LEU A 122 20.50 1.29 4.07
C LEU A 122 21.66 0.44 4.55
N ARG A 123 21.71 -0.83 4.16
CA ARG A 123 22.77 -1.73 4.58
C ARG A 123 24.03 -1.47 3.74
N PRO A 124 25.23 -1.47 4.36
CA PRO A 124 26.48 -1.38 3.61
C PRO A 124 26.59 -2.49 2.55
N SER A 125 27.10 -2.17 1.36
CA SER A 125 27.11 -3.08 0.20
C SER A 125 27.83 -4.41 0.46
N GLU A 126 28.89 -4.38 1.27
CA GLU A 126 29.65 -5.55 1.67
C GLU A 126 28.88 -6.51 2.60
N LYS A 127 27.73 -6.07 3.13
CA LYS A 127 26.84 -6.88 3.96
C LYS A 127 25.60 -7.35 3.21
N HIS A 128 25.46 -7.02 1.92
CA HIS A 128 24.32 -7.46 1.12
C HIS A 128 24.38 -8.97 0.90
N TRP A 129 23.26 -9.66 1.13
CA TRP A 129 23.17 -11.09 0.85
C TRP A 129 22.37 -11.34 -0.44
N ALA A 130 23.09 -11.70 -1.50
CA ALA A 130 22.52 -11.89 -2.83
C ALA A 130 21.39 -12.93 -2.86
N GLU A 131 21.58 -14.11 -2.25
CA GLU A 131 20.56 -15.18 -2.26
C GLU A 131 19.26 -14.74 -1.55
N TRP A 132 19.37 -13.93 -0.49
CA TRP A 132 18.20 -13.37 0.18
C TRP A 132 17.47 -12.36 -0.72
N LEU A 133 18.22 -11.47 -1.40
CA LEU A 133 17.64 -10.52 -2.34
C LEU A 133 16.89 -11.25 -3.46
N ASP A 134 17.50 -12.29 -4.03
CA ASP A 134 16.90 -13.08 -5.10
C ASP A 134 15.65 -13.82 -4.63
N ALA A 135 15.68 -14.39 -3.41
CA ALA A 135 14.50 -15.01 -2.82
C ALA A 135 13.33 -14.02 -2.65
N GLN A 136 13.59 -12.75 -2.30
CA GLN A 136 12.54 -11.73 -2.24
C GLN A 136 12.03 -11.33 -3.64
N ARG A 137 12.93 -11.19 -4.61
CA ARG A 137 12.55 -10.92 -6.01
C ARG A 137 11.68 -12.03 -6.57
N ASP A 138 11.99 -13.29 -6.26
CA ASP A 138 11.22 -14.43 -6.73
C ASP A 138 9.83 -14.52 -6.10
N LYS A 139 9.65 -14.08 -4.85
CA LYS A 139 8.30 -13.93 -4.28
C LYS A 139 7.48 -12.91 -5.07
N ILE A 140 8.07 -11.76 -5.41
CA ILE A 140 7.42 -10.73 -6.22
C ILE A 140 7.05 -11.31 -7.59
N ARG A 141 7.99 -11.95 -8.29
CA ARG A 141 7.74 -12.54 -9.62
C ARG A 141 6.62 -13.58 -9.61
N ARG A 142 6.62 -14.51 -8.65
CA ARG A 142 5.55 -15.52 -8.52
C ARG A 142 4.19 -14.89 -8.23
N ALA A 143 4.14 -13.88 -7.35
CA ALA A 143 2.91 -13.18 -7.02
C ALA A 143 2.35 -12.42 -8.24
N LEU A 144 3.21 -11.72 -9.00
CA LEU A 144 2.84 -11.05 -10.25
C LEU A 144 2.32 -12.06 -11.29
N GLY A 145 3.00 -13.19 -11.46
CA GLY A 145 2.56 -14.24 -12.39
C GLY A 145 1.19 -14.82 -12.04
N MET A 146 0.88 -14.95 -10.74
CA MET A 146 -0.47 -15.35 -10.30
C MET A 146 -1.52 -14.27 -10.60
N LEU A 147 -1.20 -12.99 -10.36
CA LEU A 147 -2.12 -11.89 -10.68
C LEU A 147 -2.42 -11.81 -12.18
N GLU A 148 -1.40 -11.97 -13.02
CA GLU A 148 -1.52 -12.03 -14.48
C GLU A 148 -2.39 -13.20 -14.95
N ALA A 149 -2.20 -14.39 -14.35
CA ALA A 149 -2.89 -15.60 -14.78
C ALA A 149 -4.34 -15.69 -14.28
N GLU A 150 -4.61 -15.23 -13.05
CA GLU A 150 -5.84 -15.58 -12.34
C GLU A 150 -6.70 -14.40 -11.90
N ALA A 151 -6.13 -13.19 -11.76
CA ALA A 151 -6.80 -12.10 -11.06
C ALA A 151 -7.27 -10.95 -11.96
N ILE A 152 -6.87 -10.88 -13.24
CA ILE A 152 -7.13 -9.72 -14.11
C ILE A 152 -8.61 -9.36 -14.20
N ALA A 153 -9.48 -10.31 -14.53
CA ALA A 153 -10.92 -10.06 -14.64
C ALA A 153 -11.54 -9.61 -13.30
N GLU A 154 -11.08 -10.21 -12.20
CA GLU A 154 -11.54 -9.87 -10.86
C GLU A 154 -11.06 -8.47 -10.42
N LEU A 155 -9.84 -8.06 -10.79
CA LEU A 155 -9.29 -6.73 -10.51
C LEU A 155 -9.96 -5.65 -11.36
N ALA A 156 -10.35 -5.97 -12.60
CA ALA A 156 -11.04 -5.04 -13.49
C ALA A 156 -12.52 -4.82 -13.10
N CYS A 157 -13.15 -5.76 -12.39
CA CYS A 157 -14.57 -5.71 -12.07
C CYS A 157 -14.95 -4.56 -11.12
N HIS A 158 -14.16 -4.35 -10.06
CA HIS A 158 -14.39 -3.29 -9.08
C HIS A 158 -13.05 -2.68 -8.63
N PHE A 159 -13.01 -1.36 -8.47
CA PHE A 159 -11.87 -0.68 -7.85
C PHE A 159 -12.02 -0.67 -6.32
N ASP A 160 -11.75 -1.82 -5.72
CA ASP A 160 -11.96 -2.10 -4.29
C ASP A 160 -10.61 -2.32 -3.55
N ILE A 161 -10.64 -2.85 -2.32
CA ILE A 161 -9.43 -3.07 -1.52
C ILE A 161 -8.35 -3.91 -2.22
N ALA A 162 -8.73 -4.90 -3.03
CA ALA A 162 -7.78 -5.72 -3.77
C ALA A 162 -7.12 -4.88 -4.88
N SER A 163 -7.93 -4.18 -5.67
CA SER A 163 -7.46 -3.32 -6.77
C SER A 163 -6.58 -2.17 -6.27
N ILE A 164 -6.97 -1.51 -5.19
CA ILE A 164 -6.18 -0.45 -4.54
C ILE A 164 -4.83 -1.00 -4.08
N SER A 165 -4.83 -2.16 -3.41
CA SER A 165 -3.59 -2.75 -2.87
C SER A 165 -2.64 -3.18 -3.97
N VAL A 166 -3.14 -3.85 -5.02
CA VAL A 166 -2.33 -4.26 -6.17
C VAL A 166 -1.78 -3.04 -6.91
N ALA A 167 -2.60 -2.01 -7.16
CA ALA A 167 -2.14 -0.81 -7.86
C ALA A 167 -1.05 -0.06 -7.06
N CYS A 168 -1.18 0.02 -5.72
CA CYS A 168 -0.14 0.59 -4.87
C CYS A 168 1.16 -0.24 -4.88
N ALA A 169 1.05 -1.56 -4.90
CA ALA A 169 2.21 -2.45 -5.00
C ALA A 169 2.96 -2.26 -6.33
N LEU A 170 2.25 -2.26 -7.46
CA LEU A 170 2.85 -2.04 -8.79
C LEU A 170 3.51 -0.66 -8.92
N GLY A 171 2.84 0.39 -8.42
CA GLY A 171 3.42 1.73 -8.39
C GLY A 171 4.69 1.82 -7.53
N TYR A 172 4.80 1.01 -6.48
CA TYR A 172 6.03 0.94 -5.67
C TYR A 172 7.17 0.20 -6.36
N LEU A 173 6.85 -0.86 -7.12
CA LEU A 173 7.83 -1.54 -7.97
C LEU A 173 8.40 -0.56 -9.01
N ASP A 174 7.54 0.22 -9.68
CA ASP A 174 7.99 1.26 -10.63
C ASP A 174 8.93 2.28 -9.97
N LEU A 175 8.61 2.65 -8.73
CA LEU A 175 9.37 3.66 -8.02
C LEU A 175 10.74 3.19 -7.54
N ARG A 176 10.81 1.97 -6.97
CA ARG A 176 11.99 1.51 -6.21
C ARG A 176 12.71 0.33 -6.83
N HIS A 177 12.07 -0.38 -7.76
CA HIS A 177 12.59 -1.58 -8.40
C HIS A 177 12.31 -1.58 -9.91
N PRO A 178 12.65 -0.50 -10.65
CA PRO A 178 12.43 -0.44 -12.10
C PRO A 178 13.21 -1.54 -12.85
N ASP A 179 14.31 -2.04 -12.26
CA ASP A 179 15.12 -3.16 -12.75
C ASP A 179 14.36 -4.49 -12.85
N LEU A 180 13.24 -4.65 -12.12
CA LEU A 180 12.40 -5.85 -12.25
C LEU A 180 11.62 -5.88 -13.57
N GLU A 181 11.44 -4.73 -14.23
CA GLU A 181 10.77 -4.59 -15.53
C GLU A 181 9.45 -5.40 -15.62
N TRP A 182 8.66 -5.37 -14.54
CA TRP A 182 7.58 -6.33 -14.30
C TRP A 182 6.54 -6.41 -15.44
N ARG A 183 6.35 -5.34 -16.21
CA ARG A 183 5.42 -5.30 -17.35
C ARG A 183 5.79 -6.28 -18.46
N LYS A 184 7.08 -6.62 -18.66
CA LYS A 184 7.53 -7.52 -19.74
C LYS A 184 6.92 -8.91 -19.64
N ALA A 185 6.74 -9.42 -18.42
CA ALA A 185 6.21 -10.75 -18.16
C ALA A 185 4.70 -10.75 -17.81
N ASN A 186 4.07 -9.59 -17.63
CA ASN A 186 2.71 -9.46 -17.13
C ASN A 186 1.91 -8.41 -17.95
N PRO A 187 1.65 -8.68 -19.25
CA PRO A 187 1.08 -7.68 -20.16
C PRO A 187 -0.37 -7.29 -19.81
N GLN A 188 -1.22 -8.22 -19.35
CA GLN A 188 -2.59 -7.88 -18.98
C GLN A 188 -2.63 -7.04 -17.70
N LEU A 189 -1.79 -7.40 -16.71
CA LEU A 189 -1.63 -6.63 -15.49
C LEU A 189 -1.08 -5.22 -15.79
N ALA A 190 -0.17 -5.11 -16.76
CA ALA A 190 0.36 -3.83 -17.22
C ALA A 190 -0.73 -2.95 -17.85
N ALA A 191 -1.59 -3.53 -18.69
CA ALA A 191 -2.71 -2.82 -19.31
C ALA A 191 -3.74 -2.36 -18.27
N TRP A 192 -4.14 -3.26 -17.36
CA TRP A 192 -5.02 -2.93 -16.23
C TRP A 192 -4.41 -1.79 -15.38
N PHE A 193 -3.12 -1.88 -15.05
CA PHE A 193 -2.46 -0.86 -14.23
C PHE A 193 -2.42 0.50 -14.93
N ALA A 194 -2.20 0.52 -16.26
CA ALA A 194 -2.21 1.76 -17.04
C ALA A 194 -3.58 2.44 -16.98
N GLU A 195 -4.68 1.68 -17.05
CA GLU A 195 -6.03 2.21 -16.94
C GLU A 195 -6.33 2.74 -15.53
N VAL A 196 -6.11 1.94 -14.48
CA VAL A 196 -6.43 2.37 -13.10
C VAL A 196 -5.53 3.51 -12.62
N SER A 197 -4.33 3.66 -13.18
CA SER A 197 -3.42 4.77 -12.86
C SER A 197 -3.97 6.14 -13.28
N LEU A 198 -4.96 6.19 -14.19
CA LEU A 198 -5.61 7.43 -14.62
C LEU A 198 -6.68 7.92 -13.62
N ARG A 199 -7.05 7.11 -12.62
CA ARG A 199 -8.03 7.50 -11.61
C ARG A 199 -7.52 8.70 -10.80
N PRO A 200 -8.37 9.67 -10.44
CA PRO A 200 -7.95 10.82 -9.63
C PRO A 200 -7.28 10.42 -8.31
N SER A 201 -7.79 9.40 -7.62
CA SER A 201 -7.20 8.86 -6.39
C SER A 201 -5.77 8.34 -6.59
N MET A 202 -5.48 7.74 -7.74
CA MET A 202 -4.15 7.21 -8.08
C MET A 202 -3.19 8.33 -8.48
N VAL A 203 -3.67 9.31 -9.24
CA VAL A 203 -2.90 10.48 -9.70
C VAL A 203 -2.50 11.38 -8.54
N GLU A 204 -3.45 11.73 -7.67
CA GLU A 204 -3.21 12.62 -6.53
C GLU A 204 -2.26 12.01 -5.48
N THR A 205 -2.13 10.69 -5.47
CA THR A 205 -1.30 9.95 -4.51
C THR A 205 -0.01 9.39 -5.11
N VAL A 206 0.37 9.78 -6.34
CA VAL A 206 1.67 9.42 -6.90
C VAL A 206 2.78 9.94 -5.98
N PRO A 207 3.75 9.09 -5.59
CA PRO A 207 4.89 9.52 -4.78
C PRO A 207 5.63 10.69 -5.43
N ARG A 208 5.63 11.86 -4.77
CA ARG A 208 6.46 13.01 -5.14
C ARG A 208 7.72 12.94 -4.29
N ILE A 209 8.87 12.64 -4.89
CA ILE A 209 10.13 12.34 -4.20
C ILE A 209 11.27 13.12 -4.82
#